data_AF-A0A163K778-F1
#
_entry.id   AF-A0A163K778-F1
#
_cell.length_a   1.000
_cell.length_b   1.000
_cell.length_c   1.000
_cell.angle_alpha   90.00
_cell.angle_beta   90.00
_cell.angle_gamma   90.00
#
_symmetry.space_group_name_H-M   'P 1'
#
loop_
_entity.id
_entity.type
_entity.pdbx_description
1 polymer ?
#
loop_
_entity_poly.entity_id
_entity_poly.type
_entity_poly.pdbx_seq_one_letter_code
_entity_poly.pdbx_strand_id
1 'polypeptide(L)'
;MYNGIGLTTARGSGTNGYVVRNLSHVRPPPIQNKQKGMDHRGPPPPVKKPNKDLILHDLKRKVEVQCMELRLSMEDDGADEATIDTKVDALRQSLLSRLDDMKPREAKNLQEHETHLLQAAKAEENIKFANAFGIRHEDHVEGQAFDRELQEQKKQERMERRRLEMEKQLERHERDEKAARRRHRSSRDDDRRRRRRRSPSYSSTS
;
A
#
# COMPACT_ATOMS: atom_id res chain seq x y z
N MET A 1 33.72 -58.17 -0.03
CA MET A 1 32.93 -56.96 -0.36
C MET A 1 33.67 -55.75 0.20
N TYR A 2 33.99 -54.76 -0.62
CA TYR A 2 34.75 -53.57 -0.20
C TYR A 2 33.88 -52.33 -0.35
N ASN A 3 33.74 -51.52 0.70
CA ASN A 3 32.86 -50.35 0.75
C ASN A 3 31.39 -50.62 0.32
N GLY A 4 30.88 -51.82 0.60
CA GLY A 4 29.52 -52.22 0.22
C GLY A 4 29.30 -52.41 -1.28
N ILE A 5 30.37 -52.46 -2.08
CA ILE A 5 30.32 -52.60 -3.55
C ILE A 5 30.99 -53.93 -3.96
N GLY A 6 30.43 -54.59 -4.97
CA GLY A 6 30.96 -55.83 -5.55
C GLY A 6 30.34 -57.11 -4.99
N LEU A 7 30.90 -58.26 -5.41
CA LEU A 7 30.46 -59.58 -4.96
C LEU A 7 31.05 -59.94 -3.58
N THR A 8 30.33 -60.74 -2.80
CA THR A 8 30.82 -61.30 -1.53
C THR A 8 31.88 -62.37 -1.77
N THR A 9 31.74 -63.17 -2.83
CA THR A 9 32.69 -64.18 -3.30
C THR A 9 32.55 -64.34 -4.82
N ALA A 10 33.67 -64.54 -5.53
CA ALA A 10 33.67 -64.74 -6.99
C ALA A 10 33.19 -66.14 -7.42
N ARG A 11 33.28 -67.14 -6.53
CA ARG A 11 32.82 -68.52 -6.76
C ARG A 11 31.31 -68.54 -7.03
N GLY A 12 30.90 -69.21 -8.10
CA GLY A 12 29.49 -69.31 -8.53
C GLY A 12 29.00 -68.13 -9.37
N SER A 13 29.77 -67.04 -9.49
CA SER A 13 29.38 -65.88 -10.32
C SER A 13 29.73 -66.01 -11.81
N GLY A 14 30.57 -66.99 -12.17
CA GLY A 14 31.07 -67.16 -13.54
C GLY A 14 32.04 -66.07 -14.01
N THR A 15 32.54 -65.21 -13.10
CA THR A 15 33.48 -64.13 -13.41
C THR A 15 34.66 -64.11 -12.43
N ASN A 16 35.71 -63.35 -12.75
CA ASN A 16 36.90 -63.20 -11.90
C ASN A 16 36.66 -62.32 -10.66
N GLY A 17 35.46 -61.73 -10.50
CA GLY A 17 35.14 -60.85 -9.36
C GLY A 17 35.82 -59.46 -9.40
N TYR A 18 36.33 -59.05 -10.56
CA TYR A 18 36.98 -57.75 -10.74
C TYR A 18 35.94 -56.61 -10.81
N VAL A 19 36.11 -55.58 -9.98
CA VAL A 19 35.15 -54.45 -9.86
C VAL A 19 35.86 -53.16 -10.24
N VAL A 20 35.29 -52.42 -11.20
CA VAL A 20 35.81 -51.13 -11.67
C VAL A 20 34.84 -50.01 -11.28
N ARG A 21 35.38 -48.86 -10.89
CA ARG A 21 34.57 -47.66 -10.63
C ARG A 21 33.93 -47.17 -11.93
N ASN A 22 32.67 -46.75 -11.89
CA ASN A 22 32.03 -46.10 -13.03
C ASN A 22 32.65 -44.71 -13.25
N LEU A 23 33.31 -44.50 -14.39
CA LEU A 23 33.95 -43.22 -14.77
C LEU A 23 32.93 -42.14 -15.14
N SER A 24 31.74 -42.53 -15.61
CA SER A 24 30.67 -41.62 -16.05
C SER A 24 29.72 -41.23 -14.91
N HIS A 25 29.93 -41.74 -13.70
CA HIS A 25 29.08 -41.40 -12.57
C HIS A 25 29.41 -40.00 -12.04
N VAL A 26 28.55 -39.03 -12.34
CA VAL A 26 28.63 -37.67 -11.78
C VAL A 26 28.10 -37.70 -10.35
N ARG A 27 28.98 -37.40 -9.38
CA ARG A 27 28.56 -37.28 -7.98
C ARG A 27 27.58 -36.12 -7.87
N PRO A 28 26.38 -36.30 -7.28
CA PRO A 28 25.51 -35.17 -7.01
C PRO A 28 26.27 -34.18 -6.11
N PRO A 29 26.06 -32.86 -6.27
CA PRO A 29 26.65 -31.89 -5.37
C PRO A 29 26.24 -32.25 -3.94
N PRO A 30 27.13 -32.08 -2.95
CA PRO A 30 26.75 -32.28 -1.57
C PRO A 30 25.50 -31.45 -1.33
N ILE A 31 24.43 -32.10 -0.84
CA ILE A 31 23.24 -31.39 -0.38
C ILE A 31 23.74 -30.55 0.79
N GLN A 32 24.14 -29.31 0.52
CA GLN A 32 24.22 -28.30 1.55
C GLN A 32 22.80 -28.26 2.10
N ASN A 33 22.60 -28.89 3.25
CA ASN A 33 21.42 -28.69 4.06
C ASN A 33 21.38 -27.19 4.42
N LYS A 34 20.90 -26.37 3.48
CA LYS A 34 20.60 -24.95 3.67
C LYS A 34 19.49 -24.75 4.71
N GLN A 35 18.91 -25.84 5.22
CA GLN A 35 18.00 -25.85 6.35
C GLN A 35 18.70 -25.74 7.71
N LYS A 36 20.02 -26.00 7.83
CA LYS A 36 20.70 -25.99 9.14
C LYS A 36 21.13 -24.59 9.63
N GLY A 37 20.86 -23.53 8.87
CA GLY A 37 21.11 -22.13 9.26
C GLY A 37 19.85 -21.29 9.35
N MET A 38 18.67 -21.88 9.17
CA MET A 38 17.39 -21.18 9.30
C MET A 38 16.93 -21.25 10.76
N ASP A 39 17.69 -20.61 11.65
CA ASP A 39 17.16 -20.27 12.96
C ASP A 39 16.05 -19.22 12.72
N HIS A 40 14.82 -19.68 12.50
CA HIS A 40 13.60 -18.85 12.39
C HIS A 40 13.26 -18.09 13.69
N ARG A 41 14.23 -17.94 14.60
CA ARG A 41 14.10 -17.28 15.90
C ARG A 41 14.46 -15.79 15.85
N GLY A 42 15.00 -15.31 14.73
CA GLY A 42 15.27 -13.89 14.52
C GLY A 42 14.11 -13.17 13.81
N PRO A 43 13.88 -11.87 14.10
CA PRO A 43 12.96 -11.06 13.31
C PRO A 43 13.38 -11.05 11.83
N PRO A 44 12.43 -10.96 10.89
CA PRO A 44 12.75 -10.90 9.46
C PRO A 44 13.70 -9.73 9.18
N PRO A 45 14.59 -9.86 8.17
CA PRO A 45 15.48 -8.78 7.81
C PRO A 45 14.66 -7.52 7.47
N PRO A 46 15.10 -6.33 7.90
CA PRO A 46 14.36 -5.10 7.68
C PRO A 46 14.21 -4.84 6.18
N VAL A 47 13.02 -4.37 5.77
CA VAL A 47 12.77 -3.94 4.39
C VAL A 47 13.69 -2.75 4.09
N LYS A 48 14.51 -2.88 3.04
CA LYS A 48 15.40 -1.79 2.60
C LYS A 48 14.56 -0.62 2.12
N LYS A 49 14.73 0.54 2.75
CA LYS A 49 14.08 1.78 2.32
C LYS A 49 14.74 2.30 1.03
N PRO A 50 13.97 2.93 0.13
CA PRO A 50 14.55 3.57 -1.06
C PRO A 50 15.50 4.69 -0.63
N ASN A 51 16.65 4.79 -1.30
CA ASN A 51 17.61 5.85 -1.04
C ASN A 51 17.16 7.14 -1.76
N LYS A 52 16.93 8.20 -0.98
CA LYS A 52 16.48 9.50 -1.50
C LYS A 52 17.50 10.13 -2.45
N ASP A 53 18.79 9.95 -2.20
CA ASP A 53 19.84 10.55 -3.02
C ASP A 53 19.86 9.97 -4.43
N LEU A 54 19.57 8.66 -4.55
CA LEU A 54 19.47 7.99 -5.85
C LEU A 54 18.22 8.43 -6.62
N ILE A 55 17.10 8.64 -5.93
CA ILE A 55 15.88 9.19 -6.55
C ILE A 55 16.14 10.62 -7.05
N LEU A 56 16.78 11.45 -6.24
CA LEU A 56 17.15 12.82 -6.63
C LEU A 56 18.12 12.83 -7.81
N HIS A 57 19.06 11.89 -7.84
CA HIS A 57 19.98 11.73 -8.96
C HIS A 57 19.24 11.38 -10.25
N ASP A 58 18.27 10.46 -10.21
CA ASP A 58 17.45 10.12 -11.37
C ASP A 58 16.62 11.31 -11.87
N LEU A 59 16.08 12.13 -10.96
CA LEU A 59 15.37 13.38 -11.31
C LEU A 59 16.31 14.39 -11.99
N LYS A 60 17.52 14.60 -11.46
CA LYS A 60 18.53 15.48 -12.08
C LYS A 60 18.97 14.97 -13.45
N ARG A 61 19.18 13.66 -13.58
CA ARG A 61 19.48 13.03 -14.86
C ARG A 61 18.38 13.30 -15.89
N LYS A 62 17.11 13.25 -15.47
CA LYS A 62 15.98 13.57 -16.35
C LYS A 62 15.99 15.01 -16.84
N VAL A 63 16.39 15.97 -15.99
CA VAL A 63 16.59 17.37 -16.39
C VAL A 63 17.68 17.47 -17.46
N GLU A 64 18.84 16.85 -17.24
CA GLU A 64 19.94 16.89 -18.22
C GLU A 64 19.58 16.20 -19.54
N VAL A 65 18.77 15.13 -19.50
CA VAL A 65 18.24 14.50 -20.73
C VAL A 65 17.38 15.49 -21.52
N GLN A 66 16.49 16.25 -20.86
CA GLN A 66 15.66 17.26 -21.52
C GLN A 66 16.50 18.42 -22.09
N CYS A 67 17.55 18.85 -21.36
CA CYS A 67 18.51 19.82 -21.87
C CYS A 67 19.23 19.31 -23.13
N MET A 68 19.63 18.04 -23.14
CA MET A 68 20.29 17.40 -24.27
C MET A 68 19.35 17.27 -25.49
N GLU A 69 18.10 16.86 -25.27
CA GLU A 69 17.07 16.78 -26.31
C GLU A 69 16.84 18.14 -26.97
N LEU A 70 16.76 19.22 -26.18
CA LEU A 70 16.63 20.58 -26.72
C LEU A 70 17.86 20.95 -27.55
N ARG A 71 19.07 20.67 -27.05
CA ARG A 71 20.31 20.96 -27.77
C ARG A 71 20.31 20.27 -29.14
N LEU A 72 20.06 18.96 -29.18
CA LEU A 72 20.01 18.19 -30.43
C LEU A 72 18.98 18.76 -31.41
N SER A 73 17.77 19.11 -30.93
CA SER A 73 16.75 19.69 -31.81
C SER A 73 17.18 21.03 -32.44
N MET A 74 17.88 21.88 -31.69
CA MET A 74 18.36 23.15 -32.21
C MET A 74 19.57 23.01 -33.14
N GLU A 75 20.42 22.02 -32.90
CA GLU A 75 21.53 21.67 -33.79
C GLU A 75 21.00 21.14 -35.14
N ASP A 76 19.98 20.27 -35.11
CA ASP A 76 19.30 19.77 -36.31
C ASP A 76 18.61 20.90 -37.11
N ASP A 77 18.07 21.91 -36.41
CA ASP A 77 17.49 23.12 -37.01
C ASP A 77 18.57 24.10 -37.55
N GLY A 78 19.86 23.84 -37.32
CA GLY A 78 20.97 24.67 -37.78
C GLY A 78 21.14 25.98 -37.01
N ALA A 79 20.73 26.03 -35.74
CA ALA A 79 20.91 27.20 -34.88
C ALA A 79 22.39 27.43 -34.51
N ASP A 80 22.73 28.67 -34.17
CA ASP A 80 24.09 29.05 -33.74
C ASP A 80 24.40 28.56 -32.32
N GLU A 81 25.64 28.15 -32.07
CA GLU A 81 26.07 27.50 -30.82
C GLU A 81 25.87 28.40 -29.59
N ALA A 82 26.11 29.71 -29.71
CA ALA A 82 25.86 30.64 -28.60
C ALA A 82 24.36 30.76 -28.25
N THR A 83 23.49 30.66 -29.27
CA THR A 83 22.04 30.69 -29.05
C THR A 83 21.51 29.39 -28.45
N ILE A 84 22.16 28.26 -28.76
CA ILE A 84 21.86 26.95 -28.19
C ILE A 84 22.18 26.96 -26.71
N ASP A 85 23.41 27.33 -26.34
CA ASP A 85 23.87 27.30 -24.94
C ASP A 85 23.01 28.19 -24.04
N THR A 86 22.69 29.41 -24.48
CA THR A 86 21.84 30.35 -23.73
C THR A 86 20.43 29.79 -23.46
N LYS A 87 19.81 29.15 -24.45
CA LYS A 87 18.48 28.54 -24.29
C LYS A 87 18.52 27.27 -23.44
N VAL A 88 19.54 26.43 -23.60
CA VAL A 88 19.72 25.21 -22.81
C VAL A 88 19.98 25.56 -21.34
N ASP A 89 20.78 26.57 -21.05
CA ASP A 89 21.02 27.04 -19.68
C ASP A 89 19.77 27.65 -19.04
N ALA A 90 19.01 28.44 -19.79
CA ALA A 90 17.72 28.95 -19.32
C ALA A 90 16.75 27.80 -18.98
N LEU A 91 16.68 26.77 -19.84
CA LEU A 91 15.86 25.59 -19.60
C LEU A 91 16.35 24.82 -18.37
N ARG A 92 17.67 24.58 -18.25
CA ARG A 92 18.28 23.91 -17.10
C ARG A 92 17.92 24.61 -15.79
N GLN A 93 18.10 25.93 -15.71
CA GLN A 93 17.76 26.72 -14.52
C GLN A 93 16.26 26.63 -14.19
N SER A 94 15.40 26.70 -15.21
CA SER A 94 13.95 26.60 -15.02
C SER A 94 13.53 25.24 -14.46
N LEU A 95 14.11 24.15 -14.95
CA LEU A 95 13.79 22.79 -14.51
C LEU A 95 14.37 22.48 -13.13
N LEU A 96 15.59 22.94 -12.84
CA LEU A 96 16.19 22.80 -11.52
C LEU A 96 15.39 23.56 -10.45
N SER A 97 14.83 24.74 -10.78
CA SER A 97 13.97 25.48 -9.85
C SER A 97 12.65 24.75 -9.51
N ARG A 98 12.20 23.85 -10.40
CA ARG A 98 10.97 23.04 -10.25
C ARG A 98 11.27 21.57 -9.92
N LEU A 99 12.49 21.27 -9.48
CA LEU A 99 12.92 19.88 -9.22
C LEU A 99 12.06 19.22 -8.13
N ASP A 100 11.72 19.98 -7.08
CA ASP A 100 10.93 19.48 -5.95
C ASP A 100 9.46 19.18 -6.33
N ASP A 101 8.94 19.88 -7.35
CA ASP A 101 7.60 19.65 -7.89
C ASP A 101 7.56 18.45 -8.86
N MET A 102 8.73 18.03 -9.39
CA MET A 102 8.79 16.88 -10.29
C MET A 102 8.54 15.58 -9.53
N LYS A 103 7.43 14.94 -9.89
CA LYS A 103 7.13 13.59 -9.40
C LYS A 103 7.98 12.54 -10.13
N PRO A 104 8.41 11.47 -9.42
CA PRO A 104 9.00 10.31 -10.06
C PRO A 104 8.02 9.68 -11.06
N ARG A 105 8.56 8.92 -12.03
CA ARG A 105 7.75 8.27 -13.05
C ARG A 105 6.76 7.28 -12.44
N GLU A 106 5.63 7.08 -13.12
CA GLU A 106 4.64 6.07 -12.73
C GLU A 106 5.27 4.67 -12.70
N ALA A 107 4.86 3.86 -11.72
CA ALA A 107 5.39 2.51 -11.49
C ALA A 107 5.36 1.62 -12.74
N LYS A 108 4.35 1.80 -13.60
CA LYS A 108 4.15 1.01 -14.83
C LYS A 108 5.20 1.27 -15.91
N ASN A 109 5.82 2.43 -15.88
CA ASN A 109 6.80 2.86 -16.88
C ASN A 109 8.24 2.69 -16.40
N LEU A 110 8.43 2.25 -15.14
CA LEU A 110 9.76 2.00 -14.58
C LEU A 110 10.32 0.69 -15.11
N GLN A 111 11.63 0.69 -15.34
CA GLN A 111 12.35 -0.50 -15.76
C GLN A 111 12.78 -1.35 -14.56
N GLU A 112 13.04 -2.64 -14.77
CA GLU A 112 13.41 -3.56 -13.69
C GLU A 112 14.68 -3.13 -12.91
N HIS A 113 15.60 -2.43 -13.59
CA HIS A 113 16.84 -1.94 -13.00
C HIS A 113 16.67 -0.68 -12.14
N GLU A 114 15.54 0.03 -12.23
CA GLU A 114 15.22 1.24 -11.46
C GLU A 114 14.69 0.86 -10.06
N THR A 115 15.48 0.06 -9.33
CA THR A 115 15.07 -0.63 -8.09
C THR A 115 14.59 0.33 -7.00
N HIS A 116 15.23 1.49 -6.83
CA HIS A 116 14.85 2.47 -5.81
C HIS A 116 13.55 3.21 -6.15
N LEU A 117 13.35 3.57 -7.41
CA LEU A 117 12.10 4.17 -7.88
C LEU A 117 10.95 3.16 -7.74
N LEU A 118 11.18 1.90 -8.10
CA LEU A 118 10.21 0.81 -7.91
C LEU A 118 9.86 0.60 -6.43
N GLN A 119 10.86 0.66 -5.54
CA GLN A 119 10.63 0.54 -4.09
C GLN A 119 9.84 1.73 -3.54
N ALA A 120 10.14 2.95 -3.98
CA ALA A 120 9.39 4.14 -3.59
C ALA A 120 7.93 4.07 -4.05
N ALA A 121 7.70 3.71 -5.32
CA ALA A 121 6.35 3.54 -5.86
C ALA A 121 5.57 2.44 -5.11
N LYS A 122 6.20 1.29 -4.84
CA LYS A 122 5.58 0.22 -4.04
C LYS A 122 5.29 0.66 -2.61
N ALA A 123 6.14 1.48 -1.99
CA ALA A 123 5.87 2.01 -0.65
C ALA A 123 4.62 2.91 -0.65
N GLU A 124 4.47 3.78 -1.65
CA GLU A 124 3.26 4.60 -1.83
C GLU A 124 2.01 3.75 -2.10
N GLU A 125 2.12 2.74 -2.96
CA GLU A 125 1.04 1.78 -3.22
C GLU A 125 0.64 1.03 -1.94
N ASN A 126 1.60 0.58 -1.14
CA ASN A 126 1.34 -0.10 0.12
C ASN A 126 0.65 0.82 1.13
N ILE A 127 1.01 2.10 1.19
CA ILE A 127 0.33 3.09 2.04
C ILE A 127 -1.12 3.28 1.59
N LYS A 128 -1.33 3.43 0.28
CA LYS A 128 -2.68 3.54 -0.30
C LYS A 128 -3.52 2.30 -0.02
N PHE A 129 -2.92 1.12 -0.12
CA PHE A 129 -3.55 -0.15 0.18
C PHE A 129 -3.89 -0.27 1.67
N ALA A 130 -2.95 0.02 2.57
CA ALA A 130 -3.18 0.02 4.02
C ALA A 130 -4.33 0.95 4.42
N ASN A 131 -4.38 2.15 3.85
CA ASN A 131 -5.47 3.10 4.06
C ASN A 131 -6.82 2.55 3.59
N ALA A 132 -6.86 1.83 2.46
CA ALA A 132 -8.07 1.20 1.95
C ALA A 132 -8.60 0.10 2.90
N PHE A 133 -7.71 -0.62 3.59
CA PHE A 133 -8.08 -1.59 4.63
C PHE A 133 -8.35 -0.96 6.00
N GLY A 134 -8.25 0.38 6.12
CA GLY A 134 -8.42 1.09 7.39
C GLY A 134 -7.28 0.83 8.39
N ILE A 135 -6.11 0.40 7.90
CA ILE A 135 -4.91 0.21 8.71
C ILE A 135 -4.17 1.55 8.76
N ARG A 136 -4.09 2.14 9.95
CA ARG A 136 -3.32 3.37 10.18
C ARG A 136 -1.87 3.00 10.46
N HIS A 137 -0.94 3.53 9.66
CA HIS A 137 0.48 3.22 9.81
C HIS A 137 1.08 3.63 11.17
N GLU A 138 0.52 4.65 11.83
CA GLU A 138 0.99 5.13 13.13
C GLU A 138 0.59 4.19 14.28
N ASP A 139 -0.62 3.62 14.22
CA ASP A 139 -1.17 2.77 15.28
C ASP A 139 -0.85 1.27 15.07
N HIS A 140 -0.43 0.90 13.86
CA HIS A 140 -0.23 -0.48 13.46
C HIS A 140 1.17 -0.96 13.89
N VAL A 141 1.20 -1.82 14.91
CA VAL A 141 2.41 -2.55 15.29
C VAL A 141 2.27 -4.02 14.87
N GLU A 142 3.29 -4.53 14.20
CA GLU A 142 3.37 -5.93 13.81
C GLU A 142 3.19 -6.85 15.03
N GLY A 143 2.41 -7.92 14.89
CA GLY A 143 2.19 -8.87 15.98
C GLY A 143 1.04 -8.55 16.94
N GLN A 144 0.52 -7.32 16.96
CA GLN A 144 -0.65 -6.96 17.80
C GLN A 144 -1.90 -7.80 17.52
N ALA A 145 -1.99 -8.39 16.32
CA ALA A 145 -3.08 -9.30 15.98
C ALA A 145 -2.98 -10.65 16.72
N PHE A 146 -1.84 -11.03 17.30
CA PHE A 146 -1.69 -12.27 18.05
C PHE A 146 -1.85 -12.08 19.57
N ASP A 147 -1.76 -10.85 20.06
CA ASP A 147 -2.01 -10.53 21.47
C ASP A 147 -3.51 -10.64 21.80
N ARG A 148 -3.86 -11.77 22.42
CA ARG A 148 -5.24 -12.09 22.77
C ARG A 148 -5.88 -11.05 23.70
N GLU A 149 -5.15 -10.56 24.70
CA GLU A 149 -5.65 -9.56 25.65
C GLU A 149 -5.95 -8.22 24.93
N LEU A 150 -5.02 -7.78 24.06
CA LEU A 150 -5.20 -6.56 23.27
C LEU A 150 -6.39 -6.67 22.32
N GLN A 151 -6.61 -7.84 21.71
CA GLN A 151 -7.78 -8.08 20.88
C GLN A 151 -9.09 -8.07 21.68
N GLU A 152 -9.11 -8.68 22.87
CA GLU A 152 -10.28 -8.69 23.74
C GLU A 152 -10.64 -7.28 24.19
N GLN A 153 -9.65 -6.45 24.57
CA GLN A 153 -9.85 -5.03 24.88
C GLN A 153 -10.39 -4.23 23.68
N LYS A 154 -9.77 -4.35 22.49
CA LYS A 154 -10.26 -3.69 21.26
C LYS A 154 -11.67 -4.13 20.89
N LYS A 155 -12.05 -5.37 21.18
CA LYS A 155 -13.41 -5.89 20.97
C LYS A 155 -14.40 -5.27 21.97
N GLN A 156 -14.04 -5.19 23.25
CA GLN A 156 -14.86 -4.54 24.27
C GLN A 156 -15.09 -3.06 23.96
N GLU A 157 -14.03 -2.31 23.63
CA GLU A 157 -14.12 -0.90 23.24
C GLU A 157 -15.02 -0.71 22.01
N ARG A 158 -14.90 -1.60 21.00
CA ARG A 158 -15.78 -1.57 19.82
C ARG A 158 -17.25 -1.81 20.18
N MET A 159 -17.51 -2.71 21.13
CA MET A 159 -18.87 -3.00 21.61
C MET A 159 -19.44 -1.83 22.41
N GLU A 160 -18.66 -1.22 23.30
CA GLU A 160 -19.05 -0.03 24.06
C GLU A 160 -19.30 1.17 23.16
N ARG A 161 -18.43 1.42 22.18
CA ARG A 161 -18.63 2.49 21.19
C ARG A 161 -19.94 2.31 20.42
N ARG A 162 -20.24 1.08 19.99
CA ARG A 162 -21.53 0.76 19.34
C ARG A 162 -22.72 0.94 20.27
N ARG A 163 -22.60 0.59 21.55
CA ARG A 163 -23.66 0.81 22.57
C ARG A 163 -23.93 2.30 22.75
N LEU A 164 -22.89 3.11 22.95
CA LEU A 164 -22.99 4.57 23.09
C LEU A 164 -23.59 5.22 21.83
N GLU A 165 -23.22 4.73 20.64
CA GLU A 165 -23.78 5.22 19.39
C GLU A 165 -25.28 4.89 19.24
N MET A 166 -25.69 3.66 19.59
CA MET A 166 -27.10 3.24 19.62
C MET A 166 -27.91 4.05 20.64
N GLU A 167 -27.36 4.29 21.83
CA GLU A 167 -28.00 5.11 22.87
C GLU A 167 -28.21 6.55 22.39
N LYS A 168 -27.19 7.16 21.79
CA LYS A 168 -27.30 8.49 21.17
C LYS A 168 -28.31 8.52 20.02
N GLN A 169 -28.42 7.46 19.23
CA GLN A 169 -29.42 7.36 18.17
C GLN A 169 -30.84 7.26 18.74
N LEU A 170 -31.04 6.47 19.80
CA LEU A 170 -32.33 6.37 20.49
C LEU A 170 -32.72 7.71 21.12
N GLU A 171 -31.78 8.41 21.76
CA GLU A 171 -32.02 9.73 22.35
C GLU A 171 -32.42 10.76 21.28
N ARG A 172 -31.73 10.76 20.12
CA ARG A 172 -32.10 11.59 18.96
C ARG A 172 -33.50 11.25 18.45
N HIS A 173 -33.80 9.96 18.27
CA HIS A 173 -35.10 9.51 17.80
C HIS A 173 -36.22 9.92 18.76
N GLU A 174 -36.02 9.77 20.07
CA GLU A 174 -36.99 10.17 21.09
C GLU A 174 -37.20 11.69 21.11
N ARG A 175 -36.12 12.47 20.93
CA ARG A 175 -36.20 13.94 20.81
C ARG A 175 -36.99 14.35 19.57
N ASP A 176 -36.75 13.73 18.43
CA ASP A 176 -37.44 14.00 17.17
C ASP A 176 -38.92 13.60 17.25
N GLU A 177 -39.24 12.46 17.88
CA GLU A 177 -40.62 12.02 18.10
C GLU A 177 -41.37 12.98 19.03
N LYS A 178 -40.76 13.43 20.14
CA LYS A 178 -41.32 14.45 21.02
C LYS A 178 -41.56 15.76 20.28
N ALA A 179 -40.62 16.20 19.43
CA ALA A 179 -40.78 17.39 18.61
C ALA A 179 -41.93 17.25 17.59
N ALA A 180 -42.06 16.10 16.93
CA ALA A 180 -43.14 15.80 16.01
C ALA A 180 -44.51 15.78 16.72
N ARG A 181 -44.60 15.16 17.90
CA ARG A 181 -45.81 15.19 18.75
C ARG A 181 -46.19 16.62 19.15
N ARG A 182 -45.22 17.46 19.50
CA ARG A 182 -45.46 18.90 19.81
C ARG A 182 -45.97 19.66 18.58
N ARG A 183 -45.37 19.46 17.41
CA ARG A 183 -45.81 20.06 16.13
C ARG A 183 -47.22 19.60 15.74
N HIS A 184 -47.54 18.31 15.92
CA HIS A 184 -48.88 17.80 15.64
C HIS A 184 -49.92 18.42 16.59
N ARG A 185 -49.61 18.52 17.90
CA ARG A 185 -50.50 19.19 18.86
C ARG A 185 -50.74 20.65 18.50
N SER A 186 -49.69 21.42 18.19
CA SER A 186 -49.83 22.83 17.80
C SER A 186 -50.64 23.00 16.52
N SER A 187 -50.45 22.12 15.52
CA SER A 187 -51.24 22.13 14.28
C SER A 187 -52.72 21.85 14.53
N ARG A 188 -53.05 20.87 15.41
CA ARG A 188 -54.44 20.61 15.81
C ARG A 188 -55.09 21.79 16.53
N ASP A 189 -54.34 22.45 17.42
CA ASP A 189 -54.85 23.63 18.13
C ASP A 189 -55.05 24.82 17.19
N ASP A 190 -54.17 25.03 16.20
CA ASP A 190 -54.34 26.07 15.20
C ASP A 190 -55.56 25.79 14.29
N ASP A 191 -55.78 24.54 13.87
CA ASP A 191 -56.97 24.15 13.09
C ASP A 191 -58.26 24.34 13.90
N ARG A 192 -58.26 24.00 15.20
CA ARG A 192 -59.40 24.29 16.10
C ARG A 192 -59.67 25.79 16.22
N ARG A 193 -58.64 26.63 16.33
CA ARG A 193 -58.77 28.09 16.37
C ARG A 193 -59.33 28.63 15.06
N ARG A 194 -58.85 28.15 13.91
CA ARG A 194 -59.36 28.52 12.57
C ARG A 194 -60.82 28.16 12.41
N ARG A 195 -61.24 26.94 12.82
CA ARG A 195 -62.66 26.52 12.77
C ARG A 195 -63.55 27.41 13.64
N ARG A 196 -63.13 27.75 14.86
CA ARG A 196 -63.88 28.67 15.74
C ARG A 196 -64.04 30.07 15.16
N ARG A 197 -63.04 30.56 14.40
CA ARG A 197 -63.13 31.85 13.69
C ARG A 197 -64.00 31.80 12.43
N ARG A 198 -64.22 30.62 11.85
CA ARG A 198 -65.06 30.39 10.66
C ARG A 198 -66.51 30.05 11.00
N SER A 199 -66.86 29.83 12.27
CA SER A 199 -68.24 29.69 12.71
C SER A 199 -68.99 31.00 12.46
N PRO A 200 -70.02 31.04 11.59
CA PRO A 200 -70.85 32.22 11.43
C PRO A 200 -71.61 32.44 12.73
N SER A 201 -71.45 33.60 13.37
CA SER A 201 -72.37 34.03 14.42
C SER A 201 -73.74 34.22 13.79
N TYR A 202 -74.60 33.21 13.92
CA TYR A 202 -76.02 33.36 13.60
C TYR A 202 -76.58 34.35 14.62
N SER A 203 -76.67 35.61 14.20
CA SER A 203 -77.31 36.67 14.94
C SER A 203 -78.82 36.46 14.85
N SER A 204 -79.45 36.44 16.03
CA SER A 204 -80.88 36.47 16.24
C SER A 204 -81.54 37.65 15.52
N THR A 205 -82.71 37.44 14.93
CA THR A 205 -83.68 38.53 14.74
C THR A 205 -85.05 38.07 15.24
N SER A 206 -85.69 39.01 15.95
CA SER A 206 -86.94 38.92 16.71
C SER A 206 -88.18 38.56 15.91
#